data_AF-A0A524DJG0-F1
#
_entry.id   AF-A0A524DJG0-F1
#
_cell.length_a   1.000
_cell.length_b   1.000
_cell.length_c   1.000
_cell.angle_alpha   90.00
_cell.angle_beta   90.00
_cell.angle_gamma   90.00
#
_symmetry.space_group_name_H-M   'P 1'
#
loop_
_entity.id
_entity.type
_entity.pdbx_description
1 polymer ?
#
loop_
_entity_poly.entity_id
_entity_poly.type
_entity_poly.pdbx_seq_one_letter_code
_entity_poly.pdbx_strand_id
1 'polypeptide(L)'
;MKKKDHDKLPIENQKFQTVNSIQNHTSSYINDKLKELELVADELIKFAMWRWERNPKEKDIILKETEDWLNQRIGHGSIGPATAAAGPLLREKTEELRVLFKKDFYK
;
A
#
# COMPACT_ATOMS: atom_id res chain seq x y z
N MET A 1 29.57 5.20 -60.03
CA MET A 1 30.32 4.30 -59.11
C MET A 1 30.79 5.17 -57.95
N LYS A 2 30.60 4.92 -56.64
CA LYS A 2 30.01 3.85 -55.82
C LYS A 2 29.37 4.56 -54.60
N LYS A 3 28.20 4.06 -54.15
CA LYS A 3 27.65 4.27 -52.80
C LYS A 3 28.54 3.56 -51.76
N LYS A 4 28.33 3.87 -50.47
CA LYS A 4 28.46 3.03 -49.24
C LYS A 4 29.21 3.74 -48.11
N ASP A 5 28.81 3.73 -46.85
CA ASP A 5 27.61 3.20 -46.19
C ASP A 5 27.44 4.03 -44.89
N HIS A 6 26.23 4.54 -44.65
CA HIS A 6 25.84 5.04 -43.34
C HIS A 6 25.48 3.81 -42.48
N ASP A 7 26.37 3.38 -41.60
CA ASP A 7 25.99 2.49 -40.50
C ASP A 7 25.17 3.29 -39.47
N LYS A 8 23.90 3.50 -39.78
CA LYS A 8 22.88 3.82 -38.77
C LYS A 8 22.34 2.50 -38.23
N LEU A 9 22.84 2.09 -37.07
CA LEU A 9 22.19 1.07 -36.25
C LEU A 9 20.72 1.49 -35.98
N PRO A 10 19.77 0.54 -35.99
CA PRO A 10 18.35 0.87 -35.96
C PRO A 10 17.94 1.44 -34.59
N ILE A 11 17.37 2.65 -34.63
CA ILE A 11 16.89 3.45 -33.49
C ILE A 11 15.70 2.78 -32.75
N GLU A 12 15.25 1.60 -33.20
CA GLU A 12 14.05 0.93 -32.69
C GLU A 12 14.22 0.30 -31.30
N ASN A 13 15.41 -0.17 -30.94
CA ASN A 13 15.61 -0.91 -29.67
C ASN A 13 15.76 -0.02 -28.42
N GLN A 14 16.02 1.28 -28.57
CA GLN A 14 16.15 2.17 -27.41
C GLN A 14 14.80 2.54 -26.80
N LYS A 15 13.71 2.60 -27.58
CA LYS A 15 12.38 2.95 -27.05
C LYS A 15 11.80 1.85 -26.15
N PHE A 16 12.04 0.57 -26.48
CA PHE A 16 11.50 -0.55 -25.69
C PHE A 16 12.21 -0.74 -24.34
N GLN A 17 13.52 -0.48 -24.27
CA GLN A 17 14.25 -0.57 -22.99
C GLN A 17 13.86 0.53 -22.01
N THR A 18 13.60 1.75 -22.49
CA THR A 18 13.20 2.87 -21.62
C THR A 18 11.82 2.64 -21.00
N VAL A 19 10.86 2.11 -21.77
CA VAL A 19 9.49 1.83 -21.27
C VAL A 19 9.51 0.75 -20.19
N ASN A 20 10.26 -0.35 -20.40
CA ASN A 20 10.38 -1.42 -19.41
C ASN A 20 11.14 -0.98 -18.16
N SER A 21 12.18 -0.14 -18.30
CA SER A 21 12.92 0.41 -17.16
C SER A 21 12.04 1.32 -16.29
N ILE A 22 11.29 2.24 -16.91
CA ILE A 22 10.37 3.15 -16.20
C ILE A 22 9.23 2.37 -15.52
N GLN A 23 8.68 1.34 -16.17
CA GLN A 23 7.68 0.47 -15.56
C GLN A 23 8.25 -0.31 -14.36
N ASN A 24 9.44 -0.89 -14.47
CA ASN A 24 10.08 -1.62 -13.37
C ASN A 24 10.38 -0.73 -12.16
N HIS A 25 10.87 0.50 -12.37
CA HIS A 25 11.10 1.46 -11.29
C HIS A 25 9.80 1.90 -10.60
N THR A 26 8.72 2.06 -11.38
CA THR A 26 7.41 2.46 -10.87
C THR A 26 6.76 1.32 -10.06
N SER A 27 6.86 0.07 -10.51
CA SER A 27 6.36 -1.10 -9.78
C SER A 27 7.13 -1.36 -8.48
N SER A 28 8.48 -1.21 -8.48
CA SER A 28 9.28 -1.32 -7.26
C SER A 28 8.88 -0.26 -6.25
N TYR A 29 8.76 0.99 -6.69
CA TYR A 29 8.36 2.10 -5.82
C TYR A 29 6.96 1.92 -5.22
N ILE A 30 5.99 1.44 -6.01
CA ILE A 30 4.64 1.14 -5.52
C ILE A 30 4.69 0.03 -4.46
N ASN A 31 5.45 -1.05 -4.69
CA ASN A 31 5.57 -2.15 -3.75
C ASN A 31 6.22 -1.72 -2.43
N ASP A 32 7.28 -0.91 -2.48
CA ASP A 32 7.92 -0.39 -1.27
C ASP A 32 6.96 0.51 -0.48
N LYS A 33 6.19 1.35 -1.17
CA LYS A 33 5.15 2.16 -0.52
C LYS A 33 4.01 1.34 0.06
N LEU A 34 3.58 0.27 -0.59
CA LEU A 34 2.58 -0.63 -0.02
C LEU A 34 3.07 -1.31 1.25
N LYS A 35 4.33 -1.77 1.27
CA LYS A 35 4.95 -2.35 2.48
C LYS A 35 5.03 -1.35 3.62
N GLU A 36 5.42 -0.10 3.33
CA GLU A 36 5.41 0.97 4.35
C GLU A 36 3.99 1.19 4.92
N LEU A 37 2.97 1.24 4.06
CA LEU A 37 1.58 1.41 4.49
C LEU A 37 1.07 0.20 5.29
N GLU A 38 1.46 -1.01 4.91
CA GLU A 38 1.12 -2.25 5.63
C GLU A 38 1.72 -2.25 7.04
N LEU A 39 2.98 -1.85 7.19
CA LEU A 39 3.61 -1.73 8.51
C LEU A 39 2.88 -0.71 9.39
N VAL A 40 2.51 0.44 8.83
CA VAL A 40 1.73 1.46 9.56
C VAL A 40 0.36 0.92 9.96
N ALA A 41 -0.32 0.17 9.08
CA ALA A 41 -1.61 -0.44 9.37
C ALA A 41 -1.50 -1.45 10.53
N ASP A 42 -0.48 -2.31 10.50
CA ASP A 42 -0.24 -3.31 11.54
C ASP A 42 0.05 -2.68 12.90
N GLU A 43 0.82 -1.59 12.93
CA GLU A 43 1.10 -0.84 14.17
C GLU A 43 -0.17 -0.23 14.76
N LEU A 44 -1.04 0.33 13.91
CA LEU A 44 -2.34 0.88 14.35
C LEU A 44 -3.24 -0.21 14.94
N ILE A 45 -3.34 -1.37 14.28
CA ILE A 45 -4.13 -2.50 14.77
C ILE A 45 -3.56 -3.01 16.10
N LYS A 46 -2.24 -3.20 16.22
CA LYS A 46 -1.59 -3.63 17.47
C LYS A 46 -1.87 -2.64 18.62
N PHE A 47 -1.78 -1.35 18.34
CA PHE A 47 -2.07 -0.31 19.32
C PHE A 47 -3.55 -0.31 19.74
N ALA A 48 -4.47 -0.52 18.80
CA ALA A 48 -5.90 -0.65 19.07
C ALA A 48 -6.19 -1.84 20.00
N MET A 49 -5.58 -3.01 19.72
CA MET A 49 -5.70 -4.20 20.55
C MET A 49 -5.18 -3.94 21.97
N TRP A 50 -4.01 -3.32 22.09
CA TRP A 50 -3.44 -2.94 23.39
C TRP A 50 -4.34 -1.97 24.19
N ARG A 51 -4.97 -1.00 23.51
CA ARG A 51 -5.94 -0.09 24.15
C ARG A 51 -7.19 -0.85 24.60
N TRP A 52 -7.67 -1.77 23.77
CA TRP A 52 -8.87 -2.54 24.05
C TRP A 52 -8.68 -3.49 25.24
N GLU A 53 -7.52 -4.16 25.34
CA GLU A 53 -7.16 -5.00 26.49
C GLU A 53 -7.20 -4.24 27.82
N ARG A 54 -6.80 -2.97 27.81
CA ARG A 54 -6.79 -2.10 29.00
C ARG A 54 -8.15 -1.48 29.31
N ASN A 55 -8.91 -1.14 28.27
CA ASN A 55 -10.22 -0.50 28.40
C ASN A 55 -11.28 -1.22 27.55
N PRO A 56 -11.74 -2.43 27.96
CA PRO A 56 -12.70 -3.20 27.17
C PRO A 56 -14.04 -2.48 26.94
N LYS A 57 -14.41 -1.55 27.83
CA LYS A 57 -15.63 -0.75 27.73
C LYS A 57 -15.60 0.27 26.60
N GLU A 58 -14.43 0.63 26.12
CA GLU A 58 -14.24 1.58 25.01
C GLU A 58 -14.08 0.87 23.67
N LYS A 59 -14.41 -0.43 23.58
CA LYS A 59 -14.30 -1.26 22.36
C LYS A 59 -14.76 -0.54 21.10
N ASP A 60 -15.98 0.00 21.11
CA ASP A 60 -16.57 0.66 19.94
C ASP A 60 -15.86 1.96 19.57
N ILE A 61 -15.40 2.72 20.58
CA ILE A 61 -14.65 3.97 20.39
C ILE A 61 -13.29 3.66 19.77
N ILE A 62 -12.55 2.70 20.34
CA ILE A 62 -11.21 2.30 19.89
C ILE A 62 -11.30 1.73 18.47
N LEU A 63 -12.31 0.90 18.18
CA LEU A 63 -12.55 0.37 16.84
C LEU A 63 -12.73 1.50 15.83
N LYS A 64 -13.66 2.42 16.09
CA LYS A 64 -13.96 3.54 15.20
C LYS A 64 -12.76 4.46 14.99
N GLU A 65 -12.07 4.85 16.06
CA GLU A 65 -10.87 5.69 15.96
C GLU A 65 -9.78 5.03 15.10
N THR A 66 -9.61 3.72 15.23
CA THR A 66 -8.62 2.97 14.47
C THR A 66 -9.01 2.85 13.00
N GLU A 67 -10.30 2.64 12.68
CA GLU A 67 -10.81 2.67 11.30
C GLU A 67 -10.59 4.05 10.66
N ASP A 68 -10.82 5.13 11.41
CA ASP A 68 -10.58 6.49 10.93
C ASP A 68 -9.08 6.73 10.67
N TRP A 69 -8.19 6.24 11.54
CA TRP A 69 -6.75 6.33 11.33
C TRP A 69 -6.26 5.51 10.13
N LEU A 70 -6.79 4.30 9.92
CA LEU A 70 -6.50 3.49 8.73
C LEU A 70 -6.92 4.24 7.45
N ASN A 71 -8.12 4.80 7.43
CA ASN A 71 -8.60 5.60 6.29
C ASN A 71 -7.72 6.83 6.03
N GLN A 72 -7.32 7.56 7.07
CA GLN A 72 -6.47 8.74 6.90
C GLN A 72 -5.06 8.38 6.43
N ARG A 73 -4.45 7.33 6.99
CA ARG A 73 -3.06 6.97 6.71
C ARG A 73 -2.91 6.22 5.38
N ILE A 74 -3.85 5.34 5.06
CA ILE A 74 -3.79 4.47 3.88
C ILE A 74 -4.65 5.04 2.74
N GLY A 75 -5.88 5.48 3.05
CA GLY A 75 -6.82 5.98 2.05
C GLY A 75 -6.47 7.36 1.48
N HIS A 76 -5.94 8.27 2.32
CA HIS A 76 -5.57 9.63 1.89
C HIS A 76 -4.06 9.85 1.72
N GLY A 77 -3.21 8.99 2.29
CA GLY A 77 -1.75 9.16 2.29
C GLY A 77 -1.06 8.87 0.95
N SER A 78 -1.73 8.17 0.04
CA SER A 78 -1.20 7.84 -1.28
C SER A 78 -1.70 8.82 -2.33
N ILE A 79 -0.80 9.58 -2.95
CA ILE A 79 -1.04 10.37 -4.18
C ILE A 79 -0.32 9.64 -5.33
N GLY A 80 -1.07 9.09 -6.29
CA GLY A 80 -0.52 8.46 -7.51
C GLY A 80 -0.93 6.99 -7.72
N PRO A 81 -0.20 6.19 -8.52
CA PRO A 81 -0.56 4.80 -8.81
C PRO A 81 -0.56 3.88 -7.57
N ALA A 82 0.10 4.29 -6.48
CA ALA A 82 0.01 3.61 -5.18
C ALA A 82 -1.40 3.72 -4.54
N THR A 83 -2.17 4.76 -4.86
CA THR A 83 -3.55 4.95 -4.34
C THR A 83 -4.49 3.84 -4.78
N ALA A 84 -4.34 3.37 -6.01
CA ALA A 84 -5.15 2.26 -6.53
C ALA A 84 -4.87 0.93 -5.80
N ALA A 85 -3.63 0.74 -5.33
CA ALA A 85 -3.23 -0.44 -4.59
C ALA A 85 -3.43 -0.30 -3.05
N ALA A 86 -3.51 0.92 -2.54
CA ALA A 86 -3.80 1.20 -1.13
C ALA A 86 -5.27 0.90 -0.76
N GLY A 87 -6.21 1.01 -1.70
CA GLY A 87 -7.62 0.68 -1.48
C GLY A 87 -7.86 -0.77 -1.04
N PRO A 88 -7.34 -1.78 -1.77
CA PRO A 88 -7.37 -3.18 -1.33
C PRO A 88 -6.76 -3.40 0.06
N LEU A 89 -5.58 -2.82 0.33
CA LEU A 89 -4.90 -2.93 1.62
C LEU A 89 -5.73 -2.34 2.78
N LEU A 90 -6.31 -1.15 2.57
CA LEU A 90 -7.20 -0.52 3.54
C LEU A 90 -8.40 -1.41 3.86
N ARG A 91 -9.04 -1.98 2.84
CA ARG A 91 -10.18 -2.89 3.03
C ARG A 91 -9.78 -4.13 3.82
N GLU A 92 -8.66 -4.74 3.46
CA GLU A 92 -8.12 -5.93 4.13
C GLU A 92 -7.85 -5.64 5.62
N LYS A 93 -7.12 -4.57 5.93
CA LYS A 93 -6.74 -4.22 7.30
C LYS A 93 -7.92 -3.77 8.16
N THR A 94 -8.90 -3.11 7.55
CA THR A 94 -10.15 -2.76 8.24
C THR A 94 -10.95 -4.03 8.60
N GLU A 95 -11.01 -5.01 7.70
CA GLU A 95 -11.69 -6.28 7.99
C GLU A 95 -10.94 -7.09 9.05
N GLU A 96 -9.60 -7.14 8.98
CA GLU A 96 -8.75 -7.76 10.01
C GLU A 96 -9.05 -7.17 11.39
N LEU A 97 -9.04 -5.83 11.50
CA LEU A 97 -9.39 -5.11 12.73
C LEU A 97 -10.79 -5.50 13.24
N ARG A 98 -11.80 -5.51 12.37
CA ARG A 98 -13.18 -5.89 12.75
C ARG A 98 -13.27 -7.32 13.24
N VAL A 99 -12.57 -8.25 12.60
CA VAL A 99 -12.53 -9.65 13.02
C VAL A 99 -11.87 -9.78 14.39
N LEU A 100 -10.78 -9.07 14.62
CA LEU A 100 -10.10 -9.05 15.92
C LEU A 100 -11.00 -8.50 17.02
N PHE A 101 -11.74 -7.41 16.76
CA PHE A 101 -12.68 -6.83 17.72
C PHE A 101 -13.95 -7.68 17.89
N LYS A 102 -14.39 -8.42 16.87
CA LYS A 102 -15.53 -9.35 16.97
C LYS A 102 -15.21 -10.61 17.76
N LYS A 103 -13.95 -11.05 17.78
CA LYS A 103 -13.51 -12.10 18.70
C LYS A 103 -13.55 -11.52 20.10
N ASP A 104 -14.73 -11.58 20.75
CA ASP A 104 -14.83 -11.26 22.16
C ASP A 104 -13.69 -11.99 22.88
N PHE A 105 -12.91 -11.23 23.64
CA PHE A 105 -11.94 -11.78 24.58
C PHE A 105 -12.73 -12.58 25.62
N TYR A 106 -13.14 -13.79 25.27
CA TYR A 106 -13.59 -14.81 26.19
C TYR A 106 -12.34 -15.30 26.93
N LYS A 107 -11.95 -14.55 27.97
CA LYS A 107 -11.10 -15.03 29.04
C LYS A 107 -11.79 -14.76 30.36
#